data_AF-A0A383DPC8-F1
#
_entry.id   AF-A0A383DPC8-F1
#
_cell.length_a   1.000
_cell.length_b   1.000
_cell.length_c   1.000
_cell.angle_alpha   90.00
_cell.angle_beta   90.00
_cell.angle_gamma   90.00
#
_symmetry.space_group_name_H-M   'P 1'
#
loop_
_entity.id
_entity.type
_entity.pdbx_description
1 polymer ?
#
loop_
_entity_poly.entity_id
_entity_poly.type
_entity_poly.pdbx_seq_one_letter_code
_entity_poly.pdbx_strand_id
1 'polypeptide(L)'
;DQEFDKQLNERMKLAEREKVSALKVAAKESEIEIERLKSEIRHKEDSTKTAVKLAQHEIMNERDSLKQKLEAADTAKELAMSKAVDQVAQERDTLKNNLERANLEKHFSENALKDKYKTQIRDRDDTIERLKDMKARLSTKMVGESLEQHCEIEFNKLRSTAFQSAYFEKDNDVRTGSKGDYIFRDHDENGTEIVSIMFEMKNESESTATKNKNEDFLKELDKDRAEKGCEYAVL
;
A
#
# COMPACT_ATOMS: atom_id res chain seq x y z
N ASP A 1 -142.54 47.12 14.04
CA ASP A 1 -141.42 46.33 14.58
C ASP A 1 -140.91 45.21 13.66
N GLN A 2 -141.75 44.40 12.99
CA GLN A 2 -141.26 43.32 12.10
C GLN A 2 -140.50 43.76 10.83
N GLU A 3 -140.77 44.95 10.30
CA GLU A 3 -140.14 45.45 9.06
C GLU A 3 -138.70 45.93 9.30
N PHE A 4 -138.41 46.42 10.51
CA PHE A 4 -137.08 46.79 10.96
C PHE A 4 -136.18 45.56 11.15
N ASP A 5 -136.70 44.49 11.75
CA ASP A 5 -135.98 43.21 11.92
C ASP A 5 -135.65 42.53 10.58
N LYS A 6 -136.52 42.68 9.56
CA LYS A 6 -136.24 42.19 8.20
C LYS A 6 -135.10 42.97 7.54
N GLN A 7 -135.12 44.30 7.62
CA GLN A 7 -134.06 45.14 7.08
C GLN A 7 -132.74 44.96 7.82
N LEU A 8 -132.79 44.75 9.15
CA LEU A 8 -131.61 44.46 9.96
C LEU A 8 -131.00 43.10 9.59
N ASN A 9 -131.83 42.05 9.39
CA ASN A 9 -131.36 40.75 8.93
C ASN A 9 -130.80 40.77 7.50
N GLU A 10 -131.40 41.54 6.59
CA GLU A 10 -130.86 41.72 5.23
C GLU A 10 -129.52 42.45 5.25
N ARG A 11 -129.39 43.52 6.05
CA ARG A 11 -128.09 44.19 6.26
C ARG A 11 -127.05 43.28 6.90
N MET A 12 -127.44 42.48 7.90
CA MET A 12 -126.55 41.50 8.52
C MET A 12 -126.09 40.44 7.53
N LYS A 13 -126.98 39.91 6.68
CA LYS A 13 -126.62 38.97 5.62
C LYS A 13 -125.74 39.60 4.54
N LEU A 14 -125.96 40.87 4.21
CA LEU A 14 -125.12 41.60 3.25
C LEU A 14 -123.73 41.85 3.83
N ALA A 15 -123.64 42.29 5.09
CA ALA A 15 -122.39 42.48 5.81
C ALA A 15 -121.63 41.17 6.01
N GLU A 16 -122.31 40.06 6.29
CA GLU A 16 -121.70 38.72 6.32
C GLU A 16 -121.17 38.30 4.96
N ARG A 17 -121.93 38.53 3.87
CA ARG A 17 -121.47 38.24 2.51
C ARG A 17 -120.29 39.10 2.10
N GLU A 18 -120.30 40.39 2.43
CA GLU A 18 -119.19 41.31 2.18
C GLU A 18 -117.95 40.92 3.00
N LYS A 19 -118.13 40.56 4.28
CA LYS A 19 -117.04 40.05 5.13
C LYS A 19 -116.45 38.75 4.59
N VAL A 20 -117.28 37.80 4.18
CA VAL A 20 -116.85 36.52 3.58
C VAL A 20 -116.16 36.75 2.23
N SER A 21 -116.66 37.69 1.42
CA SER A 21 -116.04 38.09 0.16
C SER A 21 -114.67 38.74 0.38
N ALA A 22 -114.56 39.68 1.32
CA ALA A 22 -113.31 40.34 1.69
C ALA A 22 -112.28 39.34 2.24
N LEU A 23 -112.69 38.38 3.08
CA LEU A 23 -111.83 37.30 3.55
C LEU A 23 -111.37 36.38 2.41
N LYS A 24 -112.22 36.11 1.41
CA LYS A 24 -111.85 35.33 0.22
C LYS A 24 -110.83 36.06 -0.65
N VAL A 25 -110.98 37.38 -0.82
CA VAL A 25 -110.02 38.21 -1.56
C VAL A 25 -108.69 38.23 -0.82
N ALA A 26 -108.68 38.50 0.49
CA ALA A 26 -107.47 38.48 1.32
C ALA A 26 -106.77 37.11 1.34
N ALA A 27 -107.54 36.01 1.35
CA ALA A 27 -106.99 34.65 1.26
C ALA A 27 -106.33 34.38 -0.11
N LYS A 28 -106.97 34.81 -1.21
CA LYS A 28 -106.39 34.72 -2.56
C LYS A 28 -105.15 35.58 -2.73
N GLU A 29 -105.16 36.81 -2.22
CA GLU A 29 -104.00 37.70 -2.21
C GLU A 29 -102.83 37.08 -1.42
N SER A 30 -103.14 36.46 -0.27
CA SER A 30 -102.15 35.73 0.53
C SER A 30 -101.63 34.49 -0.20
N GLU A 31 -102.47 33.73 -0.90
CA GLU A 31 -102.05 32.59 -1.74
C GLU A 31 -101.11 33.03 -2.86
N ILE A 32 -101.44 34.11 -3.57
CA ILE A 32 -100.59 34.67 -4.64
C ILE A 32 -99.24 35.11 -4.06
N GLU A 33 -99.22 35.77 -2.91
CA GLU A 33 -97.97 36.20 -2.28
C GLU A 33 -97.13 35.02 -1.78
N ILE A 34 -97.76 33.96 -1.26
CA ILE A 34 -97.08 32.71 -0.89
C ILE A 34 -96.48 32.03 -2.14
N GLU A 35 -97.21 31.98 -3.26
CA GLU A 35 -96.74 31.42 -4.53
C GLU A 35 -95.50 32.21 -5.03
N ARG A 36 -95.58 33.54 -4.97
CA ARG A 36 -94.50 34.46 -5.35
C ARG A 36 -93.25 34.26 -4.47
N LEU A 37 -93.40 34.25 -3.16
CA LEU A 37 -92.30 34.00 -2.21
C LEU A 37 -91.70 32.61 -2.41
N LYS A 38 -92.51 31.58 -2.65
CA LYS A 38 -92.01 30.22 -2.99
C LYS A 38 -91.19 30.23 -4.27
N SER A 39 -91.59 30.99 -5.28
CA SER A 39 -90.84 31.11 -6.54
C SER A 39 -89.49 31.82 -6.34
N GLU A 40 -89.46 32.90 -5.55
CA GLU A 40 -88.22 33.61 -5.21
C GLU A 40 -87.27 32.74 -4.38
N ILE A 41 -87.79 31.98 -3.42
CA ILE A 41 -86.99 31.05 -2.62
C ILE A 41 -86.37 29.98 -3.52
N ARG A 42 -87.15 29.34 -4.39
CA ARG A 42 -86.61 28.36 -5.35
C ARG A 42 -85.55 28.96 -6.26
N HIS A 43 -85.79 30.16 -6.79
CA HIS A 43 -84.83 30.83 -7.66
C HIS A 43 -83.53 31.18 -6.92
N LYS A 44 -83.60 31.59 -5.65
CA LYS A 44 -82.43 31.81 -4.79
C LYS A 44 -81.72 30.50 -4.44
N GLU A 45 -82.46 29.43 -4.15
CA GLU A 45 -81.89 28.10 -3.90
C GLU A 45 -81.15 27.56 -5.13
N ASP A 46 -81.73 27.65 -6.32
CA ASP A 46 -81.08 27.20 -7.56
C ASP A 46 -79.86 28.07 -7.91
N SER A 47 -79.96 29.39 -7.69
CA SER A 47 -78.82 30.32 -7.88
C SER A 47 -77.67 30.00 -6.92
N THR A 48 -77.96 29.78 -5.64
CA THR A 48 -76.94 29.45 -4.63
C THR A 48 -76.33 28.08 -4.90
N LYS A 49 -77.14 27.08 -5.26
CA LYS A 49 -76.66 25.74 -5.64
C LYS A 49 -75.72 25.78 -6.84
N THR A 50 -76.01 26.62 -7.83
CA THR A 50 -75.15 26.81 -9.01
C THR A 50 -73.85 27.50 -8.64
N ALA A 51 -73.90 28.56 -7.82
CA ALA A 51 -72.71 29.25 -7.33
C ALA A 51 -71.80 28.33 -6.50
N VAL A 52 -72.37 27.51 -5.62
CA VAL A 52 -71.61 26.53 -4.81
C VAL A 52 -70.94 25.48 -5.69
N LYS A 53 -71.62 24.97 -6.72
CA LYS A 53 -71.04 24.00 -7.67
C LYS A 53 -69.86 24.59 -8.44
N LEU A 54 -69.98 25.84 -8.90
CA LEU A 54 -68.90 26.54 -9.60
C LEU A 54 -67.69 26.72 -8.68
N ALA A 55 -67.90 27.20 -7.46
CA ALA A 55 -66.84 27.35 -6.47
C ALA A 55 -66.17 26.01 -6.12
N GLN A 56 -66.95 24.93 -5.96
CA GLN A 56 -66.40 23.59 -5.73
C GLN A 56 -65.54 23.11 -6.91
N HIS A 57 -65.97 23.38 -8.14
CA HIS A 57 -65.23 23.01 -9.34
C HIS A 57 -63.91 23.79 -9.45
N GLU A 58 -63.91 25.08 -9.15
CA GLU A 58 -62.69 25.90 -9.09
C GLU A 58 -61.70 25.39 -8.03
N ILE A 59 -62.18 25.12 -6.82
CA ILE A 59 -61.36 24.55 -5.73
C ILE A 59 -60.82 23.17 -6.13
N MET A 60 -61.62 22.33 -6.79
CA MET A 60 -61.18 21.02 -7.25
C MET A 60 -60.06 21.14 -8.29
N ASN A 61 -60.23 22.02 -9.27
CA ASN A 61 -59.21 22.28 -10.29
C ASN A 61 -57.91 22.82 -9.69
N GLU A 62 -58.01 23.75 -8.74
CA GLU A 62 -56.84 24.31 -8.06
C GLU A 62 -56.13 23.24 -7.22
N ARG A 63 -56.89 22.42 -6.49
CA ARG A 63 -56.35 21.29 -5.73
C ARG A 63 -55.65 20.28 -6.64
N ASP A 64 -56.23 19.93 -7.77
CA ASP A 64 -55.62 18.98 -8.71
C ASP A 64 -54.36 19.57 -9.38
N SER A 65 -54.38 20.86 -9.71
CA SER A 65 -53.20 21.60 -10.22
C SER A 65 -52.08 21.66 -9.20
N LEU A 66 -52.39 21.99 -7.93
CA LEU A 66 -51.42 22.01 -6.85
C LEU A 66 -50.85 20.61 -6.58
N LYS A 67 -51.68 19.57 -6.64
CA LYS A 67 -51.24 18.18 -6.48
C LYS A 67 -50.28 17.76 -7.59
N GLN A 68 -50.58 18.08 -8.86
CA GLN A 68 -49.68 17.82 -9.98
C GLN A 68 -48.34 18.55 -9.83
N LYS A 69 -48.36 19.81 -9.38
CA LYS A 69 -47.13 20.57 -9.13
C LYS A 69 -46.30 19.95 -8.01
N LEU A 70 -46.94 19.44 -6.96
CA LEU A 70 -46.27 18.78 -5.84
C LEU A 70 -45.62 17.46 -6.30
N GLU A 71 -46.36 16.62 -7.02
CA GLU A 71 -45.84 15.37 -7.60
C GLU A 71 -44.68 15.64 -8.58
N ALA A 72 -44.77 16.68 -9.40
CA ALA A 72 -43.69 17.10 -10.28
C ALA A 72 -42.45 17.60 -9.50
N ALA A 73 -42.65 18.32 -8.40
CA ALA A 73 -41.56 18.78 -7.54
C ALA A 73 -40.88 17.62 -6.80
N ASP A 74 -41.65 16.67 -6.30
CA ASP A 74 -41.14 15.48 -5.61
C ASP A 74 -40.33 14.59 -6.56
N THR A 75 -40.86 14.31 -7.76
CA THR A 75 -40.13 13.56 -8.79
C THR A 75 -38.85 14.27 -9.25
N ALA A 76 -38.89 15.60 -9.42
CA ALA A 76 -37.70 16.39 -9.74
C ALA A 76 -36.65 16.34 -8.63
N LYS A 77 -37.08 16.37 -7.36
CA LYS A 77 -36.21 16.24 -6.19
C LYS A 77 -35.58 14.85 -6.11
N GLU A 78 -36.35 13.78 -6.28
CA GLU A 78 -35.83 12.41 -6.30
C GLU A 78 -34.80 12.22 -7.42
N LEU A 79 -35.08 12.74 -8.62
CA LEU A 79 -34.15 12.68 -9.74
C LEU A 79 -32.85 13.47 -9.45
N ALA A 80 -32.96 14.65 -8.85
CA ALA A 80 -31.80 15.46 -8.47
C ALA A 80 -30.95 14.74 -7.41
N MET A 81 -31.59 14.13 -6.41
CA MET A 81 -30.92 13.34 -5.39
C MET A 81 -30.24 12.10 -5.98
N SER A 82 -30.92 11.35 -6.85
CA SER A 82 -30.34 10.18 -7.53
C SER A 82 -29.11 10.58 -8.33
N LYS A 83 -29.18 11.65 -9.14
CA LYS A 83 -28.04 12.13 -9.94
C LYS A 83 -26.86 12.55 -9.06
N ALA A 84 -27.12 13.24 -7.94
CA ALA A 84 -26.07 13.63 -7.02
C ALA A 84 -25.40 12.41 -6.36
N VAL A 85 -26.19 11.41 -5.95
CA VAL A 85 -25.68 10.16 -5.37
C VAL A 85 -24.89 9.35 -6.40
N ASP A 86 -25.39 9.24 -7.63
CA ASP A 86 -24.71 8.52 -8.72
C ASP A 86 -23.37 9.17 -9.06
N GLN A 87 -23.30 10.50 -9.12
CA GLN A 87 -22.05 11.20 -9.34
C GLN A 87 -21.04 10.91 -8.23
N VAL A 88 -21.46 11.03 -6.96
CA VAL A 88 -20.59 10.73 -5.81
C VAL A 88 -20.16 9.26 -5.80
N ALA A 89 -21.04 8.33 -6.18
CA ALA A 89 -20.72 6.91 -6.28
C ALA A 89 -19.67 6.64 -7.36
N GLN A 90 -19.81 7.26 -8.54
CA GLN A 90 -18.83 7.15 -9.63
C GLN A 90 -17.46 7.73 -9.25
N GLU A 91 -17.45 8.91 -8.61
CA GLU A 91 -16.22 9.53 -8.11
C GLU A 91 -15.55 8.65 -7.06
N ARG A 92 -16.31 8.12 -6.10
CA ARG A 92 -15.81 7.19 -5.07
C ARG A 92 -15.20 5.94 -5.70
N ASP A 93 -15.90 5.33 -6.64
CA ASP A 93 -15.43 4.08 -7.27
C ASP A 93 -14.18 4.33 -8.12
N THR A 94 -14.11 5.47 -8.80
CA THR A 94 -12.91 5.90 -9.53
C THR A 94 -11.73 6.14 -8.59
N LEU A 95 -11.94 6.84 -7.48
CA LEU A 95 -10.91 7.09 -6.47
C LEU A 95 -10.42 5.79 -5.82
N LYS A 96 -11.34 4.87 -5.50
CA LYS A 96 -10.99 3.55 -4.94
C LYS A 96 -10.12 2.74 -5.90
N ASN A 97 -10.50 2.65 -7.17
CA ASN A 97 -9.74 1.94 -8.19
C ASN A 97 -8.35 2.58 -8.41
N ASN A 98 -8.27 3.91 -8.44
CA ASN A 98 -6.99 4.61 -8.56
C ASN A 98 -6.09 4.37 -7.35
N LEU A 99 -6.65 4.34 -6.14
CA LEU A 99 -5.91 4.05 -4.91
C LEU A 99 -5.37 2.62 -4.90
N GLU A 100 -6.19 1.64 -5.28
CA GLU A 100 -5.78 0.23 -5.40
C GLU A 100 -4.65 0.08 -6.44
N ARG A 101 -4.77 0.73 -7.60
CA ARG A 101 -3.73 0.73 -8.63
C ARG A 101 -2.42 1.36 -8.12
N ALA A 102 -2.51 2.52 -7.47
CA ALA A 102 -1.32 3.20 -6.92
C ALA A 102 -0.63 2.36 -5.84
N ASN A 103 -1.40 1.67 -4.99
CA ASN A 103 -0.84 0.77 -3.98
C ASN A 103 -0.14 -0.44 -4.60
N LEU A 104 -0.74 -1.05 -5.64
CA LEU A 104 -0.11 -2.15 -6.38
C LEU A 104 1.19 -1.70 -7.05
N GLU A 105 1.16 -0.57 -7.75
CA GLU A 105 2.33 0.00 -8.43
C GLU A 105 3.46 0.31 -7.44
N LYS A 106 3.12 0.93 -6.30
CA LYS A 106 4.07 1.17 -5.20
C LYS A 106 4.67 -0.15 -4.69
N HIS A 107 3.84 -1.15 -4.42
CA HIS A 107 4.31 -2.44 -3.92
C HIS A 107 5.24 -3.15 -4.91
N PHE A 108 4.92 -3.12 -6.21
CA PHE A 108 5.79 -3.65 -7.26
C PHE A 108 7.11 -2.88 -7.34
N SER A 109 7.07 -1.55 -7.30
CA SER A 109 8.28 -0.71 -7.33
C SER A 109 9.16 -0.95 -6.11
N GLU A 110 8.59 -1.07 -4.92
CA GLU A 110 9.34 -1.36 -3.68
C GLU A 110 9.99 -2.73 -3.73
N ASN A 111 9.28 -3.76 -4.19
CA ASN A 111 9.84 -5.12 -4.29
C ASN A 111 10.92 -5.20 -5.37
N ALA A 112 10.71 -4.59 -6.54
CA ALA A 112 11.73 -4.52 -7.58
C ALA A 112 13.02 -3.83 -7.07
N LEU A 113 12.87 -2.76 -6.27
CA LEU A 113 14.01 -2.06 -5.68
C LEU A 113 14.72 -2.92 -4.63
N LYS A 114 13.96 -3.60 -3.76
CA LYS A 114 14.51 -4.54 -2.77
C LYS A 114 15.27 -5.69 -3.42
N ASP A 115 14.70 -6.32 -4.45
CA ASP A 115 15.32 -7.45 -5.15
C ASP A 115 16.59 -7.02 -5.88
N LYS A 116 16.57 -5.82 -6.50
CA LYS A 116 17.77 -5.23 -7.12
C LYS A 116 18.89 -5.04 -6.10
N TYR A 117 18.61 -4.42 -4.96
CA TYR A 117 19.64 -4.20 -3.94
C TYR A 117 20.09 -5.50 -3.25
N LYS A 118 19.18 -6.45 -3.03
CA LYS A 118 19.52 -7.76 -2.48
C LYS A 118 20.49 -8.51 -3.39
N THR A 119 20.27 -8.45 -4.69
CA THR A 119 21.17 -9.05 -5.69
C THR A 119 22.52 -8.35 -5.70
N GLN A 120 22.54 -7.01 -5.72
CA GLN A 120 23.80 -6.25 -5.69
C GLN A 120 24.62 -6.48 -4.43
N ILE A 121 23.96 -6.60 -3.27
CA ILE A 121 24.65 -6.90 -2.00
C ILE A 121 25.27 -8.29 -2.07
N ARG A 122 24.51 -9.30 -2.52
CA ARG A 122 25.01 -10.67 -2.69
C ARG A 122 26.22 -10.71 -3.63
N ASP A 123 26.14 -10.10 -4.80
CA ASP A 123 27.25 -10.09 -5.77
C ASP A 123 28.50 -9.41 -5.20
N ARG A 124 28.32 -8.37 -4.37
CA ARG A 124 29.42 -7.68 -3.68
C ARG A 124 30.01 -8.55 -2.58
N ASP A 125 29.20 -9.23 -1.79
CA ASP A 125 29.66 -10.15 -0.75
C ASP A 125 30.46 -11.32 -1.36
N ASP A 126 29.95 -11.93 -2.43
CA ASP A 126 30.64 -12.99 -3.19
C ASP A 126 31.97 -12.50 -3.79
N THR A 127 32.03 -11.22 -4.17
CA THR A 127 33.28 -10.59 -4.66
C THR A 127 34.25 -10.33 -3.52
N ILE A 128 33.78 -9.84 -2.37
CA ILE A 128 34.60 -9.62 -1.18
C ILE A 128 35.18 -10.95 -0.70
N GLU A 129 34.40 -12.02 -0.69
CA GLU A 129 34.86 -13.34 -0.27
C GLU A 129 35.97 -13.86 -1.19
N ARG A 130 35.78 -13.80 -2.51
CA ARG A 130 36.82 -14.16 -3.49
C ARG A 130 38.09 -13.34 -3.34
N LEU A 131 37.96 -12.02 -3.13
CA LEU A 131 39.11 -11.14 -2.92
C LEU A 131 39.83 -11.44 -1.60
N LYS A 132 39.10 -11.79 -0.54
CA LYS A 132 39.69 -12.21 0.73
C LYS A 132 40.45 -13.53 0.59
N ASP A 133 39.89 -14.54 -0.07
CA ASP A 133 40.56 -15.82 -0.33
C ASP A 133 41.80 -15.62 -1.21
N MET A 134 41.67 -14.85 -2.29
CA MET A 134 42.80 -14.52 -3.16
C MET A 134 43.91 -13.76 -2.41
N LYS A 135 43.54 -12.77 -1.59
CA LYS A 135 44.51 -12.04 -0.76
C LYS A 135 45.20 -12.97 0.24
N ALA A 136 44.45 -13.85 0.90
CA ALA A 136 45.02 -14.79 1.86
C ALA A 136 46.04 -15.73 1.17
N ARG A 137 45.67 -16.33 0.03
CA ARG A 137 46.55 -17.24 -0.73
C ARG A 137 47.78 -16.55 -1.31
N LEU A 138 47.60 -15.35 -1.87
CA LEU A 138 48.73 -14.57 -2.39
C LEU A 138 49.61 -14.09 -1.24
N SER A 139 49.06 -13.68 -0.11
CA SER A 139 49.86 -13.22 1.03
C SER A 139 50.68 -14.35 1.64
N THR A 140 50.13 -15.55 1.82
CA THR A 140 50.90 -16.68 2.38
C THR A 140 52.01 -17.13 1.44
N LYS A 141 51.71 -17.26 0.14
CA LYS A 141 52.67 -17.69 -0.87
C LYS A 141 53.74 -16.63 -1.17
N MET A 142 53.33 -15.38 -1.38
CA MET A 142 54.27 -14.29 -1.70
C MET A 142 55.20 -13.99 -0.53
N VAL A 143 54.75 -14.09 0.72
CA VAL A 143 55.62 -13.87 1.89
C VAL A 143 56.64 -14.99 2.03
N GLY A 144 56.25 -16.25 1.79
CA GLY A 144 57.19 -17.38 1.75
C GLY A 144 58.24 -17.22 0.64
N GLU A 145 57.78 -17.01 -0.61
CA GLU A 145 58.67 -16.83 -1.75
C GLU A 145 59.58 -15.60 -1.60
N SER A 146 59.07 -14.50 -1.01
CA SER A 146 59.88 -13.31 -0.74
C SER A 146 60.91 -13.53 0.37
N LEU A 147 60.61 -14.32 1.39
CA LEU A 147 61.56 -14.65 2.45
C LEU A 147 62.71 -15.50 1.90
N GLU A 148 62.37 -16.54 1.15
CA GLU A 148 63.35 -17.40 0.47
C GLU A 148 64.26 -16.61 -0.48
N GLN A 149 63.68 -15.75 -1.33
CA GLN A 149 64.46 -14.91 -2.24
C GLN A 149 65.31 -13.88 -1.50
N HIS A 150 64.80 -13.29 -0.42
CA HIS A 150 65.56 -12.34 0.38
C HIS A 150 66.81 -12.99 0.99
N CYS A 151 66.67 -14.16 1.61
CA CYS A 151 67.79 -14.90 2.18
C CYS A 151 68.82 -15.28 1.11
N GLU A 152 68.38 -15.75 -0.07
CA GLU A 152 69.27 -16.07 -1.19
C GLU A 152 70.06 -14.84 -1.67
N ILE A 153 69.39 -13.69 -1.82
CA ILE A 153 70.04 -12.44 -2.25
C ILE A 153 71.04 -11.95 -1.20
N GLU A 154 70.68 -11.94 0.08
CA GLU A 154 71.58 -11.49 1.16
C GLU A 154 72.81 -12.40 1.29
N PHE A 155 72.63 -13.71 1.15
CA PHE A 155 73.76 -14.63 1.12
C PHE A 155 74.70 -14.33 -0.07
N ASN A 156 74.16 -14.22 -1.28
CA ASN A 156 74.95 -14.01 -2.48
C ASN A 156 75.71 -12.66 -2.46
N LYS A 157 75.19 -11.63 -1.78
CA LYS A 157 75.92 -10.36 -1.57
C LYS A 157 77.19 -10.55 -0.74
N LEU A 158 77.14 -11.38 0.29
CA LEU A 158 78.26 -11.63 1.20
C LEU A 158 79.17 -12.78 0.74
N ARG A 159 78.68 -13.64 -0.17
CA ARG A 159 79.36 -14.85 -0.63
C ARG A 159 80.78 -14.58 -1.12
N SER A 160 80.97 -13.62 -2.02
CA SER A 160 82.29 -13.32 -2.58
C SER A 160 83.30 -12.78 -1.56
N THR A 161 82.82 -12.16 -0.48
CA THR A 161 83.69 -11.50 0.51
C THR A 161 83.96 -12.34 1.75
N ALA A 162 83.02 -13.18 2.18
CA ALA A 162 83.08 -13.88 3.45
C ALA A 162 82.95 -15.41 3.34
N PHE A 163 82.39 -15.93 2.24
CA PHE A 163 82.04 -17.35 2.09
C PHE A 163 82.40 -17.88 0.70
N GLN A 164 83.70 -17.84 0.36
CA GLN A 164 84.19 -18.10 -1.00
C GLN A 164 83.99 -19.54 -1.46
N SER A 165 84.15 -20.51 -0.56
CA SER A 165 83.97 -21.95 -0.80
C SER A 165 82.58 -22.46 -0.44
N ALA A 166 81.72 -21.59 0.12
CA ALA A 166 80.42 -22.02 0.61
C ALA A 166 79.36 -22.12 -0.49
N TYR A 167 78.44 -23.04 -0.24
CA TYR A 167 77.31 -23.40 -1.07
C TYR A 167 76.03 -23.09 -0.33
N PHE A 168 75.09 -22.39 -0.97
CA PHE A 168 73.75 -22.13 -0.44
C PHE A 168 72.76 -22.23 -1.60
N GLU A 169 71.99 -23.31 -1.65
CA GLU A 169 71.03 -23.55 -2.72
C GLU A 169 69.76 -24.22 -2.19
N LYS A 170 68.70 -24.14 -2.99
CA LYS A 170 67.43 -24.80 -2.68
C LYS A 170 67.59 -26.31 -2.65
N ASP A 171 67.03 -26.96 -1.63
CA ASP A 171 66.98 -28.42 -1.58
C ASP A 171 65.92 -28.92 -2.55
N ASN A 172 66.33 -29.41 -3.72
CA ASN A 172 65.43 -30.00 -4.71
C ASN A 172 65.41 -31.54 -4.67
N ASP A 173 66.08 -32.18 -3.70
CA ASP A 173 66.16 -33.63 -3.63
C ASP A 173 64.94 -34.22 -2.90
N VAL A 174 64.04 -34.84 -3.65
CA VAL A 174 62.76 -35.39 -3.13
C VAL A 174 62.84 -36.89 -2.81
N ARG A 175 64.02 -37.51 -2.92
CA ARG A 175 64.17 -38.99 -2.89
C ARG A 175 63.82 -39.65 -1.57
N THR A 176 63.92 -38.94 -0.44
CA THR A 176 63.64 -39.49 0.91
C THR A 176 62.27 -39.12 1.47
N GLY A 177 61.50 -38.30 0.74
CA GLY A 177 60.11 -37.96 1.08
C GLY A 177 59.92 -36.66 1.86
N SER A 178 61.00 -35.97 2.26
CA SER A 178 60.94 -34.61 2.81
C SER A 178 61.95 -33.68 2.16
N LYS A 179 61.63 -32.38 2.17
CA LYS A 179 62.31 -31.31 1.44
C LYS A 179 62.54 -30.13 2.38
N GLY A 180 63.78 -29.68 2.52
CA GLY A 180 64.07 -28.40 3.16
C GLY A 180 63.94 -27.22 2.19
N ASP A 181 64.00 -25.99 2.69
CA ASP A 181 63.98 -24.82 1.81
C ASP A 181 65.36 -24.57 1.20
N TYR A 182 66.41 -24.51 2.03
CA TYR A 182 67.79 -24.34 1.57
C TYR A 182 68.78 -25.22 2.34
N ILE A 183 69.88 -25.57 1.68
CA ILE A 183 71.02 -26.23 2.32
C ILE A 183 72.25 -25.34 2.17
N PHE A 184 72.86 -25.02 3.30
CA PHE A 184 74.17 -24.39 3.38
C PHE A 184 75.24 -25.45 3.65
N ARG A 185 76.34 -25.43 2.88
CA ARG A 185 77.55 -26.21 3.17
C ARG A 185 78.78 -25.37 2.94
N ASP A 186 79.67 -25.35 3.91
CA ASP A 186 80.97 -24.69 3.78
C ASP A 186 82.10 -25.72 3.84
N HIS A 187 83.15 -25.49 3.05
CA HIS A 187 84.30 -26.38 2.94
C HIS A 187 85.59 -25.60 3.12
N ASP A 188 86.59 -26.24 3.69
CA ASP A 188 87.95 -25.72 3.75
C ASP A 188 88.64 -25.78 2.38
N GLU A 189 89.85 -25.21 2.29
CA GLU A 189 90.67 -25.22 1.07
C GLU A 189 91.04 -26.64 0.58
N ASN A 190 90.94 -27.64 1.45
CA ASN A 190 91.22 -29.05 1.15
C ASN A 190 89.95 -29.84 0.78
N GLY A 191 88.78 -29.20 0.75
CA GLY A 191 87.50 -29.82 0.45
C GLY A 191 86.86 -30.58 1.63
N THR A 192 87.35 -30.38 2.85
CA THR A 192 86.74 -30.92 4.08
C THR A 192 85.54 -30.06 4.46
N GLU A 193 84.37 -30.66 4.67
CA GLU A 193 83.18 -29.95 5.14
C GLU A 193 83.44 -29.37 6.54
N ILE A 194 83.33 -28.04 6.67
CA ILE A 194 83.48 -27.31 7.94
C ILE A 194 82.17 -27.31 8.70
N VAL A 195 81.07 -27.00 7.98
CA VAL A 195 79.74 -26.93 8.56
C VAL A 195 78.69 -27.17 7.47
N SER A 196 77.63 -27.89 7.83
CA SER A 196 76.44 -28.04 7.00
C SER A 196 75.18 -27.71 7.79
N ILE A 197 74.34 -26.85 7.22
CA ILE A 197 73.14 -26.34 7.88
C ILE A 197 71.96 -26.48 6.92
N MET A 198 70.92 -27.17 7.37
CA MET A 198 69.62 -27.19 6.69
C MET A 198 68.78 -26.01 7.19
N PHE A 199 68.22 -25.22 6.27
CA PHE A 199 67.30 -24.14 6.58
C PHE A 199 65.89 -24.52 6.17
N GLU A 200 64.98 -24.44 7.13
CA GLU A 200 63.53 -24.50 6.95
C GLU A 200 62.98 -23.13 7.29
N MET A 201 62.38 -22.42 6.34
CA MET A 201 61.92 -21.06 6.53
C MET A 201 60.42 -21.06 6.80
N LYS A 202 60.02 -20.67 8.02
CA LYS A 202 58.60 -20.45 8.35
C LYS A 202 58.27 -18.97 8.43
N ASN A 203 57.07 -18.63 7.97
CA ASN A 203 56.50 -17.30 8.16
C ASN A 203 55.30 -17.35 9.11
N GLU A 204 55.16 -16.30 9.92
CA GLU A 204 53.97 -16.09 10.76
C GLU A 204 52.96 -15.23 10.00
N SER A 205 52.26 -15.81 9.01
CA SER A 205 51.17 -15.09 8.35
C SER A 205 49.92 -14.99 9.26
N GLU A 206 49.19 -13.89 9.17
CA GLU A 206 48.05 -13.56 10.06
C GLU A 206 46.81 -14.47 9.90
N SER A 207 46.74 -15.33 8.88
CA SER A 207 45.48 -15.95 8.44
C SER A 207 45.17 -17.36 8.97
N THR A 208 46.07 -18.02 9.69
CA THR A 208 45.79 -19.38 10.22
C THR A 208 45.21 -19.34 11.62
N ALA A 209 43.95 -19.76 11.78
CA ALA A 209 43.23 -19.82 13.05
C ALA A 209 43.89 -20.73 14.10
N THR A 210 44.73 -21.66 13.66
CA THR A 210 45.60 -22.49 14.51
C THR A 210 47.04 -22.16 14.16
N LYS A 211 47.75 -21.50 15.09
CA LYS A 211 49.19 -21.32 15.01
C LYS A 211 49.87 -22.60 15.50
N ASN A 212 50.72 -23.20 14.67
CA ASN A 212 51.64 -24.23 15.14
C ASN A 212 52.74 -23.55 15.95
N LYS A 213 53.20 -24.21 17.00
CA LYS A 213 54.38 -23.77 17.76
C LYS A 213 55.64 -24.21 17.03
N ASN A 214 56.75 -23.50 17.24
CA ASN A 214 58.05 -23.89 16.68
C ASN A 214 58.42 -25.34 17.05
N GLU A 215 58.06 -25.76 18.28
CA GLU A 215 58.27 -27.13 18.79
C GLU A 215 57.63 -28.21 17.92
N ASP A 216 56.51 -27.91 17.26
CA ASP A 216 55.78 -28.87 16.42
C ASP A 216 56.58 -29.26 15.16
N PHE A 217 57.52 -28.41 14.73
CA PHE A 217 58.34 -28.63 13.53
C PHE A 217 59.69 -29.28 13.84
N LEU A 218 60.19 -29.19 15.08
CA LEU A 218 61.56 -29.60 15.43
C LEU A 218 61.82 -31.09 15.19
N LYS A 219 60.82 -31.95 15.42
CA LYS A 219 60.98 -33.41 15.24
C LYS A 219 61.14 -33.80 13.78
N GLU A 220 60.39 -33.16 12.89
CA GLU A 220 60.48 -33.40 11.44
C GLU A 220 61.76 -32.77 10.89
N LEU A 221 62.07 -31.55 11.30
CA LEU A 221 63.31 -30.86 10.93
C LEU A 221 64.57 -31.64 11.29
N ASP A 222 64.65 -32.22 12.49
CA ASP A 222 65.81 -33.02 12.89
C ASP A 222 65.91 -34.34 12.10
N LYS A 223 64.78 -34.94 11.77
CA LYS A 223 64.73 -36.13 10.91
C LYS A 223 65.27 -35.80 9.52
N ASP A 224 64.81 -34.71 8.92
CA ASP A 224 65.21 -34.31 7.58
C ASP A 224 66.67 -33.88 7.53
N ARG A 225 67.14 -33.17 8.55
CA ARG A 225 68.56 -32.86 8.77
C ARG A 225 69.43 -34.11 8.72
N ALA A 226 69.02 -35.16 9.43
CA ALA A 226 69.74 -36.42 9.47
C ALA A 226 69.71 -37.16 8.13
N GLU A 227 68.57 -37.17 7.43
CA GLU A 227 68.44 -37.78 6.09
C GLU A 227 69.30 -37.07 5.04
N LYS A 228 69.44 -35.74 5.15
CA LYS A 228 70.25 -34.91 4.25
C LYS A 228 71.73 -34.86 4.64
N GLY A 229 72.11 -35.48 5.77
CA GLY A 229 73.49 -35.47 6.26
C GLY A 229 74.00 -34.05 6.54
N CYS A 230 73.15 -33.21 7.14
CA CYS A 230 73.53 -31.89 7.62
C CYS A 230 73.88 -31.95 9.11
N GLU A 231 74.89 -31.20 9.54
CA GLU A 231 75.30 -31.12 10.95
C GLU A 231 74.23 -30.41 11.78
N TYR A 232 73.72 -29.28 11.29
CA TYR A 232 72.73 -28.45 11.96
C TYR A 232 71.47 -28.25 11.12
N ALA A 233 70.40 -27.84 11.79
CA ALA A 233 69.21 -27.32 11.15
C ALA A 233 68.70 -26.06 11.84
N VAL A 234 68.16 -25.14 11.05
CA VAL A 234 67.64 -23.83 11.47
C VAL A 234 66.21 -23.71 10.94
N LEU A 235 65.29 -23.34 11.84
CA LEU A 235 63.88 -23.02 11.57
C LEU A 235 63.66 -21.50 11.54
#